data_AF-A0A7J3CRV0-F1
#
_entry.id   AF-A0A7J3CRV0-F1
#
_cell.length_a   1.000
_cell.length_b   1.000
_cell.length_c   1.000
_cell.angle_alpha   90.00
_cell.angle_beta   90.00
_cell.angle_gamma   90.00
#
_symmetry.space_group_name_H-M   'P 1'
#
loop_
_entity.id
_entity.type
_entity.pdbx_description
1 polymer ?
#
loop_
_entity_poly.entity_id
_entity_poly.type
_entity_poly.pdbx_seq_one_letter_code
_entity_poly.pdbx_strand_id
1 'polypeptide(L)' 'FNQGKNLYILDANGEDIRKAEIKENPIFILGDHKGLPSKELKRLKQIAKPISLGKKMYFASHALTIVNNELDRREEK' A
#
# COMPACT_ATOMS: atom_id res chain seq x y z
N PHE A 1 -7.88 -8.40 18.59
CA PHE A 1 -7.78 -8.17 17.13
C PHE A 1 -6.97 -6.94 16.72
N ASN A 2 -6.32 -6.20 17.64
CA ASN A 2 -5.41 -5.13 17.26
C ASN A 2 -3.97 -5.50 17.64
N GLN A 3 -3.30 -6.30 16.79
CA GLN A 3 -1.91 -6.74 16.99
C GLN A 3 -0.88 -5.64 16.62
N GLY A 4 -1.24 -4.35 16.73
CA GLY A 4 -0.35 -3.25 16.32
C GLY A 4 -0.05 -3.20 14.81
N LYS A 5 -0.87 -3.84 13.97
CA LYS A 5 -0.70 -3.89 12.51
C LYS A 5 -1.28 -2.64 11.86
N ASN A 6 -0.51 -1.99 10.99
CA ASN A 6 -0.94 -0.80 10.26
C ASN A 6 -1.29 -1.17 8.82
N LEU A 7 -2.57 -1.02 8.44
CA LEU A 7 -3.07 -1.43 7.13
C LEU A 7 -2.93 -0.31 6.10
N TYR A 8 -2.37 -0.65 4.94
CA TYR A 8 -2.22 0.22 3.78
C TYR A 8 -2.80 -0.46 2.56
N ILE A 9 -3.45 0.29 1.67
CA ILE A 9 -3.97 -0.25 0.41
C ILE A 9 -3.35 0.50 -0.75
N LEU A 10 -2.79 -0.25 -1.71
CA LEU A 10 -2.20 0.34 -2.91
C LEU A 10 -3.30 0.87 -3.82
N ASP A 11 -3.31 2.18 -4.03
CA ASP A 11 -4.28 2.90 -4.87
C ASP A 11 -3.57 4.07 -5.56
N ALA A 12 -3.77 4.22 -6.86
CA ALA A 12 -3.18 5.30 -7.65
C ALA A 12 -3.56 6.71 -7.13
N ASN A 13 -4.71 6.84 -6.48
CA ASN A 13 -5.20 8.09 -5.89
C ASN A 13 -4.82 8.27 -4.41
N GLY A 14 -4.01 7.35 -3.85
CA GLY A 14 -3.52 7.44 -2.49
C GLY A 14 -2.42 8.48 -2.29
N GLU A 15 -2.00 8.66 -1.04
CA GLU A 15 -0.84 9.50 -0.72
C GLU A 15 0.44 8.85 -1.26
N ASP A 16 1.33 9.63 -1.88
CA ASP A 16 2.60 9.12 -2.40
C ASP A 16 3.40 8.43 -1.29
N ILE A 17 3.84 7.19 -1.53
CA ILE A 17 4.57 6.37 -0.55
C ILE A 17 5.83 7.06 -0.03
N ARG A 18 6.45 7.99 -0.76
CA ARG A 18 7.64 8.72 -0.28
C ARG A 18 7.31 9.83 0.71
N LYS A 19 6.06 10.29 0.73
CA LYS A 19 5.57 11.36 1.61
C LYS A 19 4.77 10.81 2.78
N ALA A 20 4.08 9.68 2.56
CA ALA A 20 3.25 9.07 3.57
C ALA A 20 4.05 8.59 4.79
N GLU A 21 3.53 8.88 5.98
CA GLU A 21 3.97 8.22 7.20
C GLU A 21 3.57 6.74 7.16
N ILE A 22 4.58 5.86 7.15
CA ILE A 22 4.42 4.41 7.22
C ILE A 22 4.87 4.00 8.63
N LYS A 23 3.93 3.48 9.41
CA LYS A 23 4.11 3.07 10.80
C LYS A 23 4.69 1.66 10.85
N GLU A 24 5.21 1.29 12.01
CA GLU A 24 5.73 -0.06 12.29
C GLU A 24 4.69 -1.16 12.00
N ASN A 25 5.18 -2.37 11.71
CA ASN A 25 4.35 -3.51 11.33
C ASN A 25 3.36 -3.19 10.18
N PRO A 26 3.82 -2.61 9.06
CA PRO A 26 2.94 -2.26 7.96
C PRO A 26 2.47 -3.52 7.22
N ILE A 27 1.21 -3.52 6.79
CA ILE A 27 0.63 -4.53 5.91
C ILE A 27 0.09 -3.82 4.68
N PHE A 28 0.67 -4.14 3.52
CA PHE A 28 0.24 -3.60 2.23
C PHE A 28 -0.71 -4.58 1.54
N ILE A 29 -1.90 -4.07 1.22
CA ILE A 29 -2.94 -4.77 0.48
C ILE A 29 -2.86 -4.31 -0.98
N LEU A 30 -2.76 -5.27 -1.89
CA LEU A 30 -2.75 -5.03 -3.33
C LEU A 30 -3.70 -5.99 -4.03
N GLY A 31 -4.30 -5.53 -5.13
CA GLY A 31 -5.04 -6.39 -6.05
C GLY A 31 -4.11 -7.11 -7.02
N ASP A 32 -4.64 -8.15 -7.67
CA ASP A 32 -3.98 -8.78 -8.81
C ASP A 32 -4.20 -7.96 -10.09
N HIS A 33 -3.96 -8.57 -11.26
CA HIS A 33 -4.20 -7.95 -12.57
C HIS A 33 -5.65 -7.51 -12.85
N LYS A 34 -6.64 -8.06 -12.14
CA LYS A 34 -8.06 -7.64 -12.24
C LYS A 34 -8.40 -6.58 -11.20
N GLY A 35 -7.55 -6.40 -10.19
CA GLY A 35 -7.80 -5.54 -9.05
C GLY A 35 -8.74 -6.18 -8.03
N LEU A 36 -8.99 -5.46 -6.94
CA LEU A 36 -9.91 -5.92 -5.90
C LEU A 36 -11.37 -5.66 -6.32
N PRO A 37 -12.32 -6.56 -6.00
CA PRO A 37 -13.74 -6.31 -6.21
C PRO A 37 -14.18 -4.98 -5.58
N SER A 38 -14.96 -4.16 -6.29
CA SER A 38 -15.30 -2.79 -5.87
C SER A 38 -15.93 -2.71 -4.48
N LYS A 39 -16.71 -3.73 -4.09
CA LYS A 39 -17.33 -3.81 -2.75
C LYS A 39 -16.30 -4.05 -1.65
N GLU A 40 -15.30 -4.89 -1.90
CA GLU A 40 -14.20 -5.17 -0.98
C GLU A 40 -13.28 -3.96 -0.89
N LEU A 41 -12.94 -3.35 -2.02
CA LEU A 41 -12.14 -2.12 -2.07
C LEU A 41 -12.76 -1.00 -1.22
N LYS A 42 -14.08 -0.78 -1.32
CA LYS A 42 -14.79 0.21 -0.49
C LYS A 42 -14.67 -0.08 1.00
N ARG A 43 -14.80 -1.36 1.40
CA ARG A 43 -14.66 -1.76 2.81
C ARG A 43 -13.22 -1.59 3.31
N LEU A 44 -12.25 -2.00 2.50
CA LEU A 44 -10.83 -1.89 2.84
C LEU A 44 -10.39 -0.43 3.00
N LYS A 45 -10.87 0.48 2.14
CA LYS A 45 -10.59 1.92 2.26
C LYS A 45 -11.10 2.56 3.55
N GLN A 46 -12.03 1.93 4.28
CA GLN A 46 -12.49 2.42 5.57
C GLN A 46 -11.53 2.07 6.72
N ILE A 47 -10.68 1.06 6.52
CA ILE A 47 -9.80 0.51 7.57
C ILE A 47 -8.30 0.58 7.22
N ALA A 48 -7.96 0.80 5.96
CA ALA A 48 -6.61 0.87 5.44
C ALA A 48 -6.34 2.24 4.82
N LYS A 49 -5.15 2.79 5.06
CA LYS A 49 -4.73 4.06 4.48
C LYS A 49 -4.37 3.87 2.99
N PRO A 50 -4.98 4.61 2.04
CA PRO A 50 -4.60 4.52 0.63
C PRO A 50 -3.22 5.11 0.36
N ILE A 51 -2.36 4.36 -0.33
CA ILE A 51 -0.99 4.74 -0.70
C ILE A 51 -0.77 4.56 -2.19
N SER A 52 -0.15 5.54 -2.84
CA SER A 52 0.24 5.50 -4.24
C SER A 52 1.73 5.22 -4.40
N LEU A 53 2.09 4.37 -5.37
CA LEU A 53 3.48 4.10 -5.77
C LEU A 53 3.95 4.98 -6.94
N GLY A 54 3.13 5.94 -7.35
CA GLY A 54 3.40 6.85 -8.46
C GLY A 54 2.26 6.93 -9.46
N LYS A 55 2.51 7.64 -10.56
CA LYS A 55 1.46 7.99 -11.56
C LYS A 55 1.06 6.86 -12.50
N LYS A 56 1.83 5.77 -12.56
CA LYS A 56 1.61 4.66 -13.48
C LYS A 56 0.99 3.48 -12.74
N MET A 57 0.14 2.73 -13.44
CA MET A 57 -0.34 1.45 -12.96
C MET A 57 0.78 0.42 -13.10
N TYR A 58 1.02 -0.35 -12.05
CA TYR A 58 2.06 -1.37 -12.00
C TYR A 58 1.45 -2.76 -11.87
N PHE A 59 2.14 -3.77 -12.40
CA PHE A 59 1.83 -5.15 -12.05
C PHE A 59 2.07 -5.39 -10.56
N ALA A 60 1.34 -6.35 -9.98
CA ALA A 60 1.47 -6.72 -8.56
C ALA A 60 2.93 -7.01 -8.15
N SER A 61 3.70 -7.69 -9.01
CA SER A 61 5.13 -7.98 -8.78
C SER A 61 6.00 -6.71 -8.71
N HIS A 62 5.76 -5.75 -9.60
CA HIS A 62 6.45 -4.46 -9.56
C HIS A 62 6.05 -3.64 -8.33
N ALA A 63 4.75 -3.67 -7.97
CA ALA A 63 4.27 -2.99 -6.78
C ALA A 63 4.94 -3.51 -5.50
N LEU A 64 5.05 -4.84 -5.35
CA LEU A 64 5.79 -5.48 -4.27
C LEU A 64 7.26 -5.02 -4.23
N THR A 65 7.92 -5.03 -5.38
CA THR A 65 9.33 -4.61 -5.50
C THR A 65 9.53 -3.14 -5.09
N ILE A 66 8.65 -2.25 -5.55
CA ILE A 66 8.72 -0.82 -5.22
C ILE A 66 8.45 -0.60 -3.72
N VAL A 67 7.43 -1.26 -3.15
CA VAL A 67 7.12 -1.16 -1.73
C VAL A 67 8.34 -1.56 -0.89
N ASN A 68 8.95 -2.72 -1.16
CA ASN A 68 10.12 -3.17 -0.42
C ASN A 68 11.29 -2.19 -0.55
N ASN A 69 11.63 -1.75 -1.76
CA ASN A 69 12.69 -0.76 -1.95
C ASN A 69 12.43 0.57 -1.21
N GLU A 70 11.17 1.02 -1.11
CA GLU A 70 10.83 2.23 -0.33
C GLU A 70 10.84 1.99 1.18
N LEU A 71 10.63 0.76 1.65
CA LEU A 71 10.85 0.38 3.06
C LEU A 71 12.34 0.31 3.38
N ASP A 72 13.14 -0.36 2.54
CA ASP A 72 14.60 -0.48 2.71
C ASP A 72 15.25 0.91 2.83
N ARG A 73 14.87 1.85 1.95
CA ARG A 73 15.35 3.25 1.99
C ARG A 73 15.01 4.01 3.28
N ARG A 74 14.02 3.56 4.04
CA ARG A 74 13.63 4.16 5.33
C ARG A 74 14.41 3.53 6.48
N GLU A 75 14.78 2.26 6.37
CA GLU A 75 15.63 1.56 7.35
C GLU A 75 17.10 2.00 7.27
N GLU A 76 17.56 2.46 6.10
CA GLU A 76 18.93 2.99 5.90
C GLU A 76 19.16 4.40 6.50
N LYS A 77 18.26 4.90 7.36
CA LYS A 77 18.41 6.17 8.09
C LYS A 77 18.50 5.95 9.59
#